data_AF-A0A259Y1Q2-F1
#
_entry.id   AF-A0A259Y1Q2-F1
#
_cell.length_a   1.000
_cell.length_b   1.000
_cell.length_c   1.000
_cell.angle_alpha   90.00
_cell.angle_beta   90.00
_cell.angle_gamma   90.00
#
_symmetry.space_group_name_H-M   'P 1'
#
loop_
_entity.id
_entity.type
_entity.pdbx_description
1 polymer ?
#
loop_
_entity_poly.entity_id
_entity_poly.type
_entity_poly.pdbx_seq_one_letter_code
_entity_poly.pdbx_strand_id
1 'polypeptide(L)'
;MVHAMNEAASDTWDLMETGIAGGIGPGEETLTDLNLIKLQQRIPALRVTKYAKAVEAGNGADWEWWIGSSADERWIKLRIQANVSGHVIPQV
;
A
#
# COMPACT_ATOMS: atom_id res chain seq x y z
N MET A 1 7.83 7.35 10.59
CA MET A 1 7.05 7.30 9.33
C MET A 1 7.94 6.98 8.15
N VAL A 2 8.84 7.89 7.73
CA VAL A 2 9.74 7.67 6.56
C VAL A 2 10.49 6.34 6.62
N HIS A 3 11.08 5.98 7.77
CA HIS A 3 11.78 4.71 7.94
C HIS A 3 10.88 3.50 7.65
N ALA A 4 9.68 3.47 8.24
CA ALA A 4 8.71 2.39 8.02
C ALA A 4 8.23 2.31 6.57
N MET A 5 8.14 3.44 5.87
CA MET A 5 7.80 3.49 4.44
C MET A 5 8.94 2.95 3.58
N ASN A 6 10.18 3.33 3.88
CA ASN A 6 11.35 2.81 3.17
C ASN A 6 11.49 1.29 3.34
N GLU A 7 11.26 0.78 4.55
CA GLU A 7 11.28 -0.66 4.79
C GLU A 7 10.12 -1.38 4.11
N ALA A 8 8.92 -0.78 4.07
CA ALA A 8 7.80 -1.37 3.32
C ALA A 8 8.09 -1.45 1.82
N ALA A 9 8.72 -0.40 1.27
CA ALA A 9 9.15 -0.38 -0.12
C ALA A 9 10.24 -1.41 -0.42
N SER A 10 11.27 -1.51 0.43
CA SER A 10 12.35 -2.49 0.26
C SER A 10 11.83 -3.93 0.32
N ASP A 11 11.04 -4.27 1.34
CA ASP A 11 10.48 -5.62 1.46
C ASP A 11 9.56 -5.96 0.28
N THR A 12 8.78 -4.99 -0.21
CA THR A 12 7.93 -5.17 -1.39
C THR A 12 8.79 -5.46 -2.63
N TRP A 13 9.88 -4.71 -2.81
CA TRP A 13 10.81 -4.94 -3.92
C TRP A 13 11.39 -6.35 -3.88
N ASP A 14 11.95 -6.76 -2.73
CA ASP A 14 12.59 -8.07 -2.59
C ASP A 14 11.60 -9.22 -2.84
N LEU A 15 10.35 -9.06 -2.37
CA LEU A 15 9.28 -10.03 -2.57
C LEU A 15 8.87 -10.12 -4.05
N MET A 16 8.75 -8.98 -4.74
CA MET A 16 8.44 -8.94 -6.17
C MET A 16 9.57 -9.53 -7.00
N GLU A 17 10.82 -9.12 -6.77
CA GLU A 17 11.98 -9.60 -7.51
C GLU A 17 12.11 -11.11 -7.40
N THR A 18 12.06 -11.64 -6.18
CA THR A 18 12.12 -13.09 -5.92
C THR A 18 10.93 -13.82 -6.52
N GLY A 19 9.71 -13.31 -6.31
CA GLY A 19 8.47 -13.95 -6.76
C GLY A 19 8.35 -13.97 -8.28
N ILE A 20 8.68 -12.88 -8.97
CA ILE A 20 8.65 -12.78 -10.43
C ILE A 20 9.69 -13.71 -11.04
N ALA A 21 10.93 -13.72 -10.52
CA ALA A 21 11.98 -14.63 -11.00
C ALA A 21 11.57 -16.12 -10.84
N GLY A 22 10.81 -16.44 -9.80
CA GLY A 22 10.30 -17.79 -9.53
C GLY A 22 8.95 -18.13 -10.19
N GLY A 23 8.33 -17.21 -10.93
CA GLY A 23 6.99 -17.41 -11.52
C GLY A 23 5.84 -17.52 -10.50
N ILE A 24 6.06 -17.07 -9.26
CA ILE A 24 5.11 -17.12 -8.12
C ILE A 24 4.91 -15.73 -7.50
N GLY A 25 5.02 -14.69 -8.31
CA GLY A 25 4.91 -13.31 -7.87
C GLY A 25 3.54 -13.02 -7.23
N PRO A 26 3.50 -12.32 -6.07
CA PRO A 26 2.23 -11.91 -5.47
C PRO A 26 1.50 -10.94 -6.39
N GLY A 27 0.16 -11.03 -6.39
CA GLY A 27 -0.68 -10.05 -7.09
C GLY A 27 -0.69 -8.70 -6.37
N GLU A 28 -1.14 -7.67 -7.09
CA GLU A 28 -1.25 -6.28 -6.59
C GLU A 28 -1.99 -6.19 -5.25
N GLU A 29 -3.16 -6.83 -5.13
CA GLU A 29 -3.96 -6.78 -3.91
C GLU A 29 -3.22 -7.33 -2.68
N THR A 30 -2.39 -8.36 -2.88
CA THR A 30 -1.58 -8.96 -1.82
C THR A 30 -0.47 -8.00 -1.38
N LEU A 31 0.22 -7.38 -2.33
CA LEU A 31 1.26 -6.39 -2.04
C LEU A 31 0.67 -5.18 -1.30
N THR A 32 -0.50 -4.72 -1.71
CA THR A 32 -1.23 -3.65 -1.03
C THR A 32 -1.57 -4.04 0.40
N ASP A 33 -2.14 -5.23 0.63
CA ASP A 33 -2.49 -5.67 1.99
C ASP A 33 -1.28 -5.80 2.90
N LEU A 34 -0.19 -6.40 2.43
CA LEU A 34 1.05 -6.54 3.20
C LEU A 34 1.62 -5.17 3.59
N ASN A 35 1.64 -4.22 2.65
CA ASN A 35 2.12 -2.87 2.92
C ASN A 35 1.24 -2.12 3.93
N LEU A 36 -0.08 -2.18 3.78
CA LEU A 36 -1.00 -1.50 4.69
C LEU A 36 -0.89 -2.05 6.12
N ILE A 37 -0.80 -3.38 6.28
CA ILE A 37 -0.60 -4.02 7.58
C ILE A 37 0.72 -3.57 8.21
N LYS A 38 1.83 -3.65 7.46
CA LYS A 38 3.16 -3.28 7.97
C LYS A 38 3.22 -1.80 8.40
N LEU A 39 2.66 -0.91 7.59
CA LEU A 39 2.65 0.52 7.88
C LEU A 39 1.79 0.84 9.11
N GLN A 40 0.61 0.24 9.24
CA GLN A 40 -0.26 0.45 10.40
C GLN A 40 0.36 -0.08 11.69
N GLN A 41 1.09 -1.20 11.63
CA GLN A 41 1.83 -1.74 12.78
C GLN A 41 2.99 -0.83 13.23
N ARG A 42 3.68 -0.18 12.28
CA ARG A 42 4.91 0.59 12.56
C ARG A 42 4.69 2.07 12.76
N ILE A 43 3.52 2.60 12.40
CA ILE A 43 3.23 4.04 12.48
C ILE A 43 1.97 4.24 13.33
N PRO A 44 2.10 4.47 14.65
CA PRO A 44 0.96 4.61 15.55
C PRO A 44 -0.02 5.73 15.18
N ALA A 45 0.46 6.79 14.52
CA ALA A 45 -0.35 7.92 14.06
C ALA A 45 -1.08 7.67 12.73
N LEU A 46 -0.84 6.52 12.08
CA LEU A 46 -1.47 6.15 10.80
C LEU A 46 -2.67 5.24 11.07
N ARG A 47 -3.83 5.64 10.57
CA ARG A 47 -5.00 4.76 10.45
C ARG A 47 -5.28 4.49 8.98
N VAL A 48 -5.63 3.24 8.69
CA VAL A 48 -5.93 2.76 7.34
C VAL A 48 -7.40 2.38 7.27
N THR A 49 -8.08 2.76 6.19
CA THR A 49 -9.41 2.25 5.86
C THR A 49 -9.38 1.78 4.42
N LYS A 50 -9.39 0.46 4.22
CA LYS A 50 -9.48 -0.15 2.89
C LYS A 50 -10.95 -0.20 2.47
N TYR A 51 -11.24 0.15 1.22
CA TYR A 51 -12.59 -0.01 0.70
C TYR A 51 -12.85 -1.46 0.30
N ALA A 52 -14.11 -1.89 0.40
CA ALA A 52 -14.52 -3.17 -0.15
C ALA A 52 -14.75 -3.01 -1.67
N LYS A 53 -14.43 -4.03 -2.46
CA LYS A 53 -14.63 -4.07 -3.92
C LYS A 53 -16.03 -3.64 -4.38
N ALA A 54 -17.05 -3.93 -3.58
CA ALA A 54 -18.44 -3.53 -3.86
C ALA A 54 -18.70 -2.01 -3.77
N VAL A 55 -17.80 -1.25 -3.13
CA VAL A 55 -17.87 0.22 -2.92
C VAL A 55 -16.95 0.97 -3.91
N GLU A 56 -15.96 0.30 -4.50
CA GLU A 56 -14.93 0.89 -5.38
C GLU A 56 -15.51 1.51 -6.66
N ALA A 57 -16.56 0.92 -7.24
CA ALA A 57 -17.18 1.40 -8.48
C ALA A 57 -17.70 2.84 -8.41
N GLY A 58 -17.94 3.39 -7.20
CA GLY A 58 -18.39 4.77 -7.00
C GLY A 58 -17.35 5.74 -6.47
N ASN A 59 -16.22 5.26 -5.92
CA ASN A 59 -15.33 6.09 -5.09
C ASN A 59 -13.93 6.31 -5.69
N GLY A 60 -13.52 5.48 -6.67
CA GLY A 60 -12.28 5.64 -7.45
C GLY A 60 -10.99 5.59 -6.63
N ALA A 61 -11.01 4.86 -5.53
CA ALA A 61 -9.87 4.68 -4.62
C ALA A 61 -9.93 3.30 -3.97
N ASP A 62 -8.76 2.77 -3.61
CA ASP A 62 -8.62 1.47 -2.96
C ASP A 62 -8.58 1.61 -1.43
N TRP A 63 -7.97 2.67 -0.91
CA TRP A 63 -7.94 2.94 0.53
C TRP A 63 -7.78 4.42 0.90
N GLU A 64 -7.93 4.70 2.20
CA GLU A 64 -7.63 5.98 2.82
C GLU A 64 -6.52 5.85 3.86
N TRP A 65 -5.65 6.87 3.92
CA TRP A 65 -4.77 7.10 5.06
C TRP A 65 -5.27 8.29 5.86
N TRP A 66 -5.30 8.11 7.17
CA TRP A 66 -5.57 9.16 8.13
C TRP A 66 -4.34 9.32 9.00
N ILE A 67 -3.68 10.48 8.89
CA ILE A 67 -2.45 10.80 9.61
C ILE A 67 -2.76 11.97 10.53
N GLY A 68 -2.59 11.77 11.82
CA GLY A 68 -2.93 12.81 12.78
C GLY A 68 -2.90 12.32 14.21
N SER A 69 -3.44 13.16 15.08
CA SER A 69 -3.50 12.91 16.51
C SER A 69 -4.91 13.14 16.99
N SER A 70 -5.47 12.15 17.68
CA SER A 70 -6.74 12.33 18.40
C SER A 70 -6.60 13.33 19.54
N ALA A 71 -5.40 13.51 20.10
CA ALA A 71 -5.16 14.46 21.19
C ALA A 71 -5.21 15.92 20.70
N ASP A 72 -4.78 16.17 19.46
CA ASP A 72 -4.70 17.53 18.89
C ASP A 72 -5.86 17.85 17.93
N GLU A 73 -6.79 16.90 17.74
CA GLU A 73 -7.93 16.95 16.81
C GLU A 73 -7.56 17.33 15.35
N ARG A 74 -6.29 17.20 14.98
CA ARG A 74 -5.77 17.55 13.65
C ARG A 74 -5.47 16.30 12.86
N TRP A 75 -6.10 16.20 11.70
CA TRP A 75 -6.00 15.06 10.80
C TRP A 75 -5.77 15.51 9.37
N ILE A 76 -4.87 14.81 8.69
CA ILE A 76 -4.72 14.81 7.24
C ILE A 76 -5.33 13.50 6.74
N LYS A 77 -6.22 13.63 5.77
CA LYS A 77 -6.84 12.50 5.08
C LYS A 77 -6.35 12.44 3.64
N LEU A 78 -5.80 11.31 3.25
CA LEU A 78 -5.34 11.02 1.90
C LEU A 78 -6.18 9.87 1.34
N ARG A 79 -6.72 10.05 0.13
CA ARG A 79 -7.39 9.00 -0.62
C ARG A 79 -6.40 8.47 -1.67
N ILE A 80 -6.23 7.15 -1.72
CA ILE A 80 -5.17 6.53 -2.50
C ILE A 80 -5.77 5.43 -3.39
N GLN A 81 -5.35 5.43 -4.65
CA GLN A 81 -5.62 4.41 -5.65
C GLN A 81 -4.26 3.82 -6.07
N ALA A 82 -4.14 2.51 -6.03
CA ALA A 82 -3.08 1.77 -6.67
C ALA A 82 -3.52 1.33 -8.07
N ASN A 83 -2.55 1.25 -8.97
CA ASN A 83 -2.71 0.49 -10.19
C ASN A 83 -1.36 -0.14 -10.56
N VAL A 84 -1.42 -1.21 -11.34
CA VAL A 84 -0.24 -1.71 -12.04
C VAL A 84 -0.04 -0.83 -13.28
N SER A 85 1.05 -0.05 -13.29
CA SER A 85 1.50 0.63 -14.49
C SER A 85 2.35 -0.35 -15.31
N GLY A 86 1.84 -0.75 -16.47
CA GLY A 86 2.54 -1.65 -17.37
C GLY A 86 3.78 -1.00 -17.97
N HIS A 87 4.95 -1.23 -17.37
CA HIS A 87 6.22 -1.17 -18.07
C HIS A 87 6.70 -2.61 -18.28
N VAL A 88 6.50 -3.12 -19.50
CA VAL A 88 7.19 -4.33 -19.95
C VAL A 88 8.67 -3.96 -20.02
N ILE A 89 9.49 -4.45 -19.09
CA ILE A 89 10.94 -4.45 -19.28
C ILE A 89 11.17 -5.35 -20.51
N PRO A 90 11.67 -4.81 -21.64
CA PRO A 90 12.00 -5.65 -22.77
C PRO A 90 13.03 -6.68 -22.29
N GLN A 91 12.68 -7.95 -22.39
CA GLN A 91 13.64 -9.04 -22.23
C GLN A 91 14.70 -8.86 -23.31
N VAL A 92 15.94 -8.57 -22.88
CA VAL A 92 17.11 -8.41 -23.75
C VAL A 92 17.65 -9.77 -24.14
#